data_AF-A0AAN6WLI4-F1
#
_entry.id   AF-A0AAN6WLI4-F1
#
_cell.length_a   1.000
_cell.length_b   1.000
_cell.length_c   1.000
_cell.angle_alpha   90.00
_cell.angle_beta   90.00
_cell.angle_gamma   90.00
#
_symmetry.space_group_name_H-M   'P 1'
#
loop_
_entity.id
_entity.type
_entity.pdbx_description
1 polymer ?
#
loop_
_entity_poly.entity_id
_entity_poly.type
_entity_poly.pdbx_seq_one_letter_code
_entity_poly.pdbx_strand_id
1 'polypeptide(L)' 'LRDFPGPLLDNISEIPTVLALIGGKQHAYVRGLQDRYGNVVRVSPNKLSFLDPEAWDQIYAFR' A
#
# COMPACT_ATOMS: atom_id res chain seq x y z
N LEU A 1 -5.08 7.27 10.20
CA LEU A 1 -4.63 5.91 9.75
C LEU A 1 -5.79 4.96 9.48
N ARG A 2 -7.03 5.19 9.95
CA ARG A 2 -8.19 4.32 9.67
C ARG A 2 -8.91 4.67 8.35
N ASP A 3 -8.54 5.79 7.76
CA ASP A 3 -9.24 6.42 6.63
C ASP A 3 -8.67 6.03 5.27
N PHE A 4 -7.61 5.20 5.25
CA PHE A 4 -6.97 4.78 4.00
C PHE A 4 -7.61 3.49 3.49
N PRO A 5 -8.10 3.49 2.23
CA PRO A 5 -8.76 2.33 1.65
C PRO A 5 -7.76 1.20 1.38
N GLY A 6 -8.23 -0.03 1.50
CA GLY A 6 -7.42 -1.22 1.27
C GLY A 6 -8.21 -2.51 1.51
N PRO A 7 -7.71 -3.64 1.01
CA PRO A 7 -8.36 -4.93 1.22
C PRO A 7 -8.32 -5.29 2.72
N LEU A 8 -9.39 -5.92 3.21
CA LEU A 8 -9.55 -6.28 4.62
C LEU A 8 -8.39 -7.12 5.16
N LEU A 9 -7.82 -7.99 4.32
CA LEU A 9 -6.69 -8.82 4.71
C LEU A 9 -5.43 -7.98 4.98
N ASP A 10 -5.16 -6.95 4.19
CA ASP A 10 -4.02 -6.05 4.39
C ASP A 10 -4.24 -5.06 5.55
N ASN A 11 -5.49 -4.88 5.99
CA ASN A 11 -5.81 -4.19 7.25
C ASN A 11 -5.47 -5.02 8.49
N ILE A 12 -5.48 -6.35 8.38
CA ILE A 12 -5.30 -7.27 9.51
C ILE A 12 -3.86 -7.82 9.53
N SER A 13 -3.26 -8.06 8.38
CA SER A 13 -1.97 -8.75 8.27
C SER A 13 -1.19 -8.36 7.01
N GLU A 14 0.13 -8.56 7.02
CA GLU A 14 0.98 -8.42 5.83
C GLU A 14 1.02 -9.69 4.97
N ILE A 15 0.37 -10.79 5.41
CA ILE A 15 0.44 -12.10 4.75
C ILE A 15 0.15 -12.02 3.23
N PRO A 16 -0.91 -11.33 2.74
CA PRO A 16 -1.17 -11.28 1.29
C PRO A 16 -0.02 -10.64 0.51
N THR A 17 0.50 -9.52 1.02
CA THR A 17 1.66 -8.82 0.46
C THR A 17 2.92 -9.70 0.50
N VAL A 18 3.18 -10.43 1.60
CA VAL A 18 4.32 -11.36 1.71
C VAL A 18 4.20 -12.53 0.74
N LEU A 19 3.01 -13.10 0.57
CA LEU A 19 2.79 -14.17 -0.41
C LEU A 19 3.03 -13.66 -1.83
N ALA A 20 2.58 -12.44 -2.15
CA ALA A 20 2.88 -11.80 -3.42
C ALA A 20 4.39 -11.52 -3.58
N LEU A 21 5.10 -11.16 -2.50
CA LEU A 21 6.56 -10.99 -2.50
C LEU A 21 7.30 -12.30 -2.80
N ILE A 22 6.96 -13.38 -2.08
CA ILE A 22 7.57 -14.70 -2.27
C ILE A 22 7.34 -15.19 -3.72
N GLY A 23 6.16 -14.91 -4.29
CA GLY A 23 5.85 -15.22 -5.68
C GLY A 23 6.44 -14.24 -6.71
N GLY A 24 7.20 -13.22 -6.29
CA GLY A 24 7.81 -12.20 -7.17
C GLY A 24 6.80 -11.22 -7.78
N LYS A 25 5.54 -11.21 -7.31
CA LYS A 25 4.41 -10.44 -7.85
C LYS A 25 3.97 -9.30 -6.95
N GLN A 26 4.74 -8.93 -5.92
CA GLN A 26 4.37 -7.85 -4.99
C GLN A 26 4.07 -6.54 -5.72
N HIS A 27 4.90 -6.16 -6.70
CA HIS A 27 4.69 -4.93 -7.47
C HIS A 27 3.37 -4.94 -8.25
N ALA A 28 3.00 -6.07 -8.85
CA ALA A 28 1.74 -6.23 -9.57
C ALA A 28 0.54 -6.27 -8.62
N TYR A 29 0.70 -6.90 -7.46
CA TYR A 29 -0.32 -6.93 -6.40
C TYR A 29 -0.63 -5.51 -5.91
N VAL A 30 0.38 -4.77 -5.49
CA VAL A 30 0.23 -3.40 -4.99
C VAL A 30 -0.34 -2.48 -6.07
N ARG A 31 0.12 -2.61 -7.33
CA ARG A 31 -0.45 -1.88 -8.46
C ARG A 31 -1.94 -2.17 -8.64
N GLY A 32 -2.34 -3.44 -8.61
CA GLY A 32 -3.76 -3.81 -8.71
C GLY A 32 -4.61 -3.27 -7.55
N LEU A 33 -4.04 -3.13 -6.36
CA LEU A 33 -4.72 -2.43 -5.26
C LEU A 33 -4.87 -0.94 -5.56
N GLN A 34 -3.81 -0.28 -6.05
CA GLN A 34 -3.85 1.14 -6.40
C GLN A 34 -4.86 1.42 -7.51
N ASP A 35 -4.94 0.55 -8.52
CA ASP A 35 -5.94 0.65 -9.59
C ASP A 35 -7.38 0.55 -9.06
N ARG A 36 -7.59 -0.19 -7.95
CA ARG A 36 -8.92 -0.44 -7.36
C ARG A 36 -9.32 0.57 -6.29
N TYR A 37 -8.38 1.01 -5.47
CA TYR A 37 -8.64 1.79 -4.26
C TYR A 37 -8.10 3.23 -4.35
N GLY A 38 -7.30 3.55 -5.36
CA GLY A 38 -6.75 4.88 -5.63
C GLY A 38 -5.28 5.03 -5.27
N ASN A 39 -4.81 6.27 -5.27
CA ASN A 39 -3.38 6.61 -5.16
C ASN A 39 -2.72 6.21 -3.84
N VAL A 40 -3.50 5.92 -2.80
CA VAL A 40 -3.01 5.50 -1.48
C VAL A 40 -3.73 4.23 -1.06
N VAL A 41 -2.96 3.16 -0.84
CA VAL A 41 -3.52 1.87 -0.43
C VAL A 41 -2.78 1.30 0.77
N ARG A 42 -3.50 0.57 1.60
CA ARG A 42 -2.88 -0.21 2.67
C ARG A 42 -2.33 -1.54 2.15
N VAL A 43 -1.09 -1.85 2.52
CA VAL A 43 -0.40 -3.11 2.19
C VAL A 43 -0.04 -3.93 3.43
N SER A 44 -0.15 -3.34 4.62
CA SER A 44 -0.07 -4.01 5.93
C SER A 44 -0.66 -3.11 7.02
N PRO A 45 -1.01 -3.63 8.21
CA PRO A 45 -1.57 -2.84 9.30
C PRO A 45 -0.83 -1.52 9.55
N ASN A 46 0.50 -1.56 9.45
CA ASN A 46 1.39 -0.43 9.72
C ASN A 46 2.09 0.13 8.46
N LYS A 47 1.69 -0.31 7.26
CA LYS A 47 2.34 0.09 5.99
C LYS A 47 1.32 0.57 4.96
N LEU A 48 1.59 1.73 4.39
CA LEU A 48 0.85 2.31 3.27
C LEU A 48 1.75 2.39 2.05
N SER A 49 1.16 2.22 0.87
CA SER A 49 1.81 2.44 -0.41
C SER A 49 1.17 3.65 -1.08
N PHE A 50 2.03 4.59 -1.50
CA PHE A 50 1.66 5.83 -2.18
C PHE A 50 2.11 5.76 -3.64
N LEU A 51 1.24 6.19 -4.55
CA LEU A 51 1.51 6.35 -5.99
C LEU A 51 1.65 7.83 -6.38
N ASP A 52 1.24 8.74 -5.49
CA ASP A 52 1.23 10.18 -5.74
C ASP A 52 2.64 10.79 -5.60
N PRO A 53 3.18 11.46 -6.64
CA PRO A 53 4.44 12.19 -6.54
C PRO A 53 4.42 13.27 -5.45
N GLU A 54 3.28 13.93 -5.20
CA GLU A 54 3.16 14.99 -4.19
C GLU A 54 3.31 14.44 -2.76
N ALA A 55 3.03 13.14 -2.56
CA ALA A 55 3.23 12.48 -1.28
C ALA A 55 4.72 12.41 -0.89
N TRP A 56 5.63 12.46 -1.86
CA TRP A 56 7.07 12.45 -1.59
C TRP A 56 7.47 13.63 -0.71
N ASP A 57 7.07 14.84 -1.10
CA ASP A 57 7.38 16.06 -0.35
C ASP A 57 6.65 16.06 1.00
N GLN A 58 5.40 15.59 1.05
CA GLN A 58 4.68 15.51 2.33
C GLN A 58 5.31 14.51 3.33
N ILE A 59 5.90 13.41 2.85
CA ILE A 59 6.50 12.38 3.71
C ILE A 59 7.93 12.77 4.11
N TYR A 60 8.71 13.27 3.16
CA TYR A 60 10.16 13.45 3.31
C TYR A 60 10.61 14.92 3.45
N ALA A 61 9.77 15.91 3.15
CA ALA A 61 10.15 17.33 3.24
C ALA A 61 9.90 17.96 4.63
N PHE A 62 9.57 17.16 5.65
CA PHE A 62 9.63 17.62 7.04
C PHE A 62 11.10 17.89 7.41
N ARG A 63 11.46 19.17 7.55
CA ARG A 63 12.76 19.63 8.04
C ARG A 63 12.65 20.21 9.43
#